data_AF-A0A7X5IGV5-F1
#
_entry.id   AF-A0A7X5IGV5-F1
#
_cell.length_a   1.000
_cell.length_b   1.000
_cell.length_c   1.000
_cell.angle_alpha   90.00
_cell.angle_beta   90.00
_cell.angle_gamma   90.00
#
_symmetry.space_group_name_H-M   'P 1'
#
loop_
_entity.id
_entity.type
_entity.pdbx_description
1 polymer ?
#
loop_
_entity_poly.entity_id
_entity_poly.type
_entity_poly.pdbx_seq_one_letter_code
_entity_poly.pdbx_strand_id
1 'polypeptide(L)'
;GKGSAKNNCIYFAAADRRASADFFIDKNGDIWEYNNVLDGYCTWHCGDGGGKYGITNTNSVGIEVVSDGEDFTEAQIESLAALYTHLCSVLGRKLNVVRHYDASRKQCPAPYVDSTKWAGLKARTMGGKVSGKPAASKPTTASKPATAKPAAKGDAWVRSLQTECNKQGYSKQTVDGIAGTKTLAGCPTLRKGSKGGITKLMQQRLIALGYSCGKYGADGSFGSGTLAAVKKFQK
;
A
#
# COMPACT_ATOMS: atom_id res chain seq x y z
N GLY A 1 -14.04 -18.21 -14.86
CA GLY A 1 -12.71 -17.86 -15.40
C GLY A 1 -11.85 -17.42 -14.25
N LYS A 2 -10.61 -17.88 -14.17
CA LYS A 2 -9.69 -17.61 -13.04
C LYS A 2 -9.69 -16.10 -12.72
N GLY A 3 -10.04 -15.73 -11.49
CA GLY A 3 -10.14 -14.34 -11.08
C GLY A 3 -8.78 -13.66 -11.10
N SER A 4 -8.71 -12.39 -11.50
CA SER A 4 -7.50 -11.56 -11.41
C SER A 4 -7.67 -10.53 -10.31
N ALA A 5 -6.56 -10.00 -9.78
CA ALA A 5 -6.62 -9.00 -8.72
C ALA A 5 -7.35 -7.73 -9.18
N LYS A 6 -7.10 -7.33 -10.43
CA LYS A 6 -7.81 -6.23 -11.10
C LYS A 6 -9.32 -6.49 -11.17
N ASN A 7 -9.72 -7.68 -11.60
CA ASN A 7 -11.14 -7.99 -11.78
C ASN A 7 -11.85 -8.04 -10.42
N ASN A 8 -11.20 -8.52 -9.37
CA ASN A 8 -11.74 -8.46 -8.01
C ASN A 8 -11.95 -7.01 -7.55
N CYS A 9 -10.95 -6.15 -7.72
CA CYS A 9 -11.07 -4.72 -7.38
C CYS A 9 -12.24 -4.05 -8.13
N ILE A 10 -12.38 -4.30 -9.44
CA ILE A 10 -13.52 -3.80 -10.24
C ILE A 10 -14.85 -4.39 -9.75
N TYR A 11 -14.89 -5.68 -9.45
CA TYR A 11 -16.09 -6.39 -9.03
C TYR A 11 -16.68 -5.82 -7.73
N PHE A 12 -15.82 -5.53 -6.75
CA PHE A 12 -16.22 -4.91 -5.48
C PHE A 12 -16.55 -3.42 -5.62
N ALA A 13 -15.95 -2.71 -6.59
CA ALA A 13 -16.24 -1.29 -6.83
C ALA A 13 -17.57 -1.07 -7.56
N ALA A 14 -18.01 -2.05 -8.36
CA ALA A 14 -19.13 -1.88 -9.28
C ALA A 14 -20.51 -1.89 -8.59
N ALA A 15 -20.66 -2.47 -7.40
CA ALA A 15 -21.90 -2.53 -6.64
C ALA A 15 -21.64 -2.91 -5.18
N ASP A 16 -22.62 -2.72 -4.31
CA ASP A 16 -22.57 -3.29 -2.95
C ASP A 16 -22.59 -4.82 -3.03
N ARG A 17 -21.47 -5.44 -2.64
CA ARG A 17 -21.27 -6.90 -2.61
C ARG A 17 -21.37 -7.48 -1.21
N ARG A 18 -21.62 -6.65 -0.19
CA ARG A 18 -21.53 -7.02 1.22
C ARG A 18 -20.19 -7.66 1.61
N ALA A 19 -19.14 -7.35 0.84
CA ALA A 19 -17.77 -7.80 1.04
C ALA A 19 -16.82 -6.88 0.26
N SER A 20 -15.58 -6.74 0.71
CA SER A 20 -14.49 -6.04 0.02
C SER A 20 -13.16 -6.31 0.74
N ALA A 21 -12.05 -5.86 0.16
CA ALA A 21 -10.73 -5.88 0.79
C ALA A 21 -9.97 -4.60 0.44
N ASP A 22 -8.91 -4.27 1.18
CA ASP A 22 -8.12 -3.05 0.93
C ASP A 22 -7.17 -3.23 -0.26
N PHE A 23 -6.59 -4.42 -0.39
CA PHE A 23 -5.66 -4.77 -1.47
C PHE A 23 -5.97 -6.15 -2.05
N PHE A 24 -5.64 -6.32 -3.33
CA PHE A 24 -5.67 -7.59 -4.06
C PHE A 24 -4.30 -7.89 -4.66
N ILE A 25 -3.83 -9.14 -4.64
CA ILE A 25 -2.54 -9.53 -5.22
C ILE A 25 -2.72 -10.63 -6.27
N ASP A 26 -2.30 -10.35 -7.50
CA ASP A 26 -2.42 -11.29 -8.62
C ASP A 26 -1.32 -12.37 -8.61
N LYS A 27 -1.45 -13.39 -9.47
CA LYS A 27 -0.48 -14.50 -9.55
C LYS A 27 0.94 -14.07 -9.90
N ASN A 28 1.08 -12.99 -10.66
CA ASN A 28 2.37 -12.40 -11.02
C ASN A 28 2.91 -11.42 -9.95
N GLY A 29 2.20 -11.27 -8.82
CA GLY A 29 2.52 -10.34 -7.75
C GLY A 29 1.92 -8.94 -7.91
N ASP A 30 1.27 -8.60 -9.02
CA ASP A 30 0.72 -7.25 -9.20
C ASP A 30 -0.29 -6.94 -8.09
N ILE A 31 -0.07 -5.83 -7.39
CA ILE A 31 -0.92 -5.38 -6.29
C ILE A 31 -2.02 -4.46 -6.86
N TRP A 32 -3.24 -4.55 -6.36
CA TRP A 32 -4.33 -3.65 -6.72
C TRP A 32 -4.92 -3.08 -5.44
N GLU A 33 -4.82 -1.77 -5.28
CA GLU A 33 -5.39 -1.05 -4.15
C GLU A 33 -6.85 -0.71 -4.45
N TYR A 34 -7.74 -1.11 -3.55
CA TYR A 34 -9.16 -0.79 -3.58
C TYR A 34 -9.50 0.30 -2.56
N ASN A 35 -8.90 0.23 -1.37
CA ASN A 35 -9.11 1.20 -0.29
C ASN A 35 -7.76 1.71 0.22
N ASN A 36 -7.64 3.04 0.29
CA ASN A 36 -6.47 3.67 0.87
C ASN A 36 -6.58 3.64 2.40
N VAL A 37 -5.69 2.88 3.04
CA VAL A 37 -5.68 2.68 4.51
C VAL A 37 -5.51 3.96 5.32
N LEU A 38 -5.12 5.08 4.69
CA LEU A 38 -4.96 6.37 5.34
C LEU A 38 -6.22 7.25 5.27
N ASP A 39 -7.24 6.87 4.50
CA ASP A 39 -8.46 7.66 4.33
C ASP A 39 -9.49 7.40 5.43
N GLY A 40 -9.24 6.44 6.33
CA GLY A 40 -10.06 6.17 7.52
C GLY A 40 -11.30 5.32 7.26
N TYR A 41 -11.50 4.82 6.04
CA TYR A 41 -12.55 3.86 5.70
C TYR A 41 -12.10 2.42 5.96
N CYS A 42 -13.03 1.58 6.42
CA CYS A 42 -12.82 0.15 6.56
C CYS A 42 -13.49 -0.64 5.42
N THR A 43 -12.86 -1.73 4.99
CA THR A 43 -13.42 -2.69 4.03
C THR A 43 -14.06 -3.88 4.75
N TRP A 44 -14.90 -4.65 4.06
CA TRP A 44 -15.67 -5.74 4.65
C TRP A 44 -15.06 -7.10 4.32
N HIS A 45 -13.95 -7.45 4.98
CA HIS A 45 -13.14 -8.63 4.65
C HIS A 45 -13.25 -9.79 5.66
N CYS A 46 -13.46 -9.53 6.96
CA CYS A 46 -13.38 -10.57 8.02
C CYS A 46 -14.62 -10.68 8.93
N GLY A 47 -15.76 -10.13 8.51
CA GLY A 47 -16.97 -9.96 9.34
C GLY A 47 -17.78 -11.23 9.67
N ASP A 48 -17.45 -12.38 9.08
CA ASP A 48 -18.11 -13.68 9.30
C ASP A 48 -17.84 -14.28 10.69
N GLY A 49 -16.78 -13.85 11.37
CA GLY A 49 -16.47 -14.25 12.75
C GLY A 49 -17.17 -13.41 13.82
N GLY A 50 -17.93 -12.37 13.45
CA GLY A 50 -18.60 -11.47 14.39
C GLY A 50 -17.68 -10.78 15.40
N GLY A 51 -16.37 -10.68 15.10
CA GLY A 51 -15.37 -10.12 16.02
C GLY A 51 -15.01 -11.02 17.21
N LYS A 52 -15.48 -12.28 17.26
CA LYS A 52 -15.29 -13.23 18.38
C LYS A 52 -13.83 -13.40 18.80
N TYR A 53 -12.88 -13.23 17.88
CA TYR A 53 -11.44 -13.43 18.10
C TYR A 53 -10.65 -12.12 18.13
N GLY A 54 -11.31 -10.96 18.28
CA GLY A 54 -10.65 -9.65 18.37
C GLY A 54 -10.10 -9.10 17.04
N ILE A 55 -10.36 -9.79 15.93
CA ILE A 55 -10.03 -9.33 14.57
C ILE A 55 -11.35 -8.90 13.90
N THR A 56 -11.39 -7.67 13.42
CA THR A 56 -12.59 -7.01 12.89
C THR A 56 -12.22 -6.12 11.70
N ASN A 57 -13.17 -5.87 10.80
CA ASN A 57 -12.98 -4.97 9.66
C ASN A 57 -12.37 -3.61 10.02
N THR A 58 -12.65 -3.09 11.22
CA THR A 58 -12.22 -1.75 11.65
C THR A 58 -10.83 -1.71 12.29
N ASN A 59 -10.26 -2.87 12.65
CA ASN A 59 -8.94 -2.94 13.28
C ASN A 59 -7.90 -3.72 12.47
N SER A 60 -8.25 -4.15 11.25
CA SER A 60 -7.37 -4.86 10.33
C SER A 60 -7.35 -4.24 8.93
N VAL A 61 -6.30 -4.56 8.19
CA VAL A 61 -6.18 -4.31 6.75
C VAL A 61 -6.40 -5.64 6.02
N GLY A 62 -7.37 -5.70 5.12
CA GLY A 62 -7.73 -6.88 4.33
C GLY A 62 -6.91 -6.97 3.05
N ILE A 63 -6.24 -8.10 2.86
CA ILE A 63 -5.48 -8.41 1.64
C ILE A 63 -5.99 -9.73 1.07
N GLU A 64 -6.52 -9.67 -0.15
CA GLU A 64 -6.97 -10.85 -0.90
C GLU A 64 -5.90 -11.27 -1.90
N VAL A 65 -5.44 -12.51 -1.82
CA VAL A 65 -4.40 -13.05 -2.73
C VAL A 65 -5.07 -14.02 -3.69
N VAL A 66 -4.95 -13.77 -4.99
CA VAL A 66 -5.56 -14.60 -6.03
C VAL A 66 -5.01 -16.03 -5.92
N SER A 67 -5.87 -16.99 -5.57
CA SER A 67 -5.55 -18.40 -5.48
C SER A 67 -6.79 -19.25 -5.69
N ASP A 68 -6.63 -20.40 -6.36
CA ASP A 68 -7.65 -21.44 -6.49
C ASP A 68 -7.46 -22.55 -5.41
N GLY A 69 -6.66 -22.27 -4.36
CA GLY A 69 -6.37 -23.18 -3.23
C GLY A 69 -4.95 -23.76 -3.23
N GLU A 70 -4.15 -23.44 -4.25
CA GLU A 70 -2.73 -23.74 -4.34
C GLU A 70 -1.86 -22.83 -3.47
N ASP A 71 -0.60 -23.25 -3.29
CA ASP A 71 0.43 -22.40 -2.69
C ASP A 71 0.58 -21.10 -3.48
N PHE A 72 0.76 -19.99 -2.77
CA PHE A 72 1.06 -18.70 -3.36
C PHE A 72 2.38 -18.76 -4.12
N THR A 73 2.41 -18.05 -5.25
CA THR A 73 3.64 -17.93 -6.03
C THR A 73 4.68 -17.12 -5.27
N GLU A 74 5.95 -17.28 -5.62
CA GLU A 74 7.03 -16.46 -5.06
C GLU A 74 6.77 -14.96 -5.22
N ALA A 75 6.27 -14.54 -6.39
CA ALA A 75 5.93 -13.15 -6.65
C ALA A 75 4.80 -12.62 -5.74
N GLN A 76 3.82 -13.45 -5.40
CA GLN A 76 2.78 -13.10 -4.43
C GLN A 76 3.37 -12.93 -3.03
N ILE A 77 4.28 -13.80 -2.62
CA ILE A 77 4.91 -13.74 -1.29
C ILE A 77 5.84 -12.54 -1.17
N GLU A 78 6.60 -12.20 -2.21
CA GLU A 78 7.40 -10.98 -2.28
C GLU A 78 6.53 -9.73 -2.17
N SER A 79 5.38 -9.74 -2.86
CA SER A 79 4.42 -8.62 -2.85
C SER A 79 3.73 -8.47 -1.50
N LEU A 80 3.41 -9.57 -0.82
CA LEU A 80 2.96 -9.55 0.58
C LEU A 80 4.00 -8.94 1.51
N ALA A 81 5.28 -9.30 1.37
CA ALA A 81 6.35 -8.76 2.20
C ALA A 81 6.60 -7.26 1.96
N ALA A 82 6.56 -6.84 0.69
CA ALA A 82 6.66 -5.43 0.31
C ALA A 82 5.47 -4.62 0.85
N LEU A 83 4.25 -5.13 0.67
CA LEU A 83 3.03 -4.50 1.16
C LEU A 83 3.00 -4.43 2.70
N TYR A 84 3.40 -5.50 3.40
CA TYR A 84 3.53 -5.48 4.86
C TYR A 84 4.50 -4.39 5.34
N THR A 85 5.66 -4.27 4.69
CA THR A 85 6.66 -3.23 5.01
C THR A 85 6.08 -1.83 4.76
N HIS A 86 5.41 -1.64 3.63
CA HIS A 86 4.74 -0.39 3.30
C HIS A 86 3.66 -0.03 4.32
N LEU A 87 2.77 -0.97 4.66
CA LEU A 87 1.69 -0.78 5.63
C LEU A 87 2.23 -0.46 7.02
N CYS A 88 3.27 -1.16 7.49
CA CYS A 88 3.93 -0.83 8.75
C CYS A 88 4.50 0.60 8.73
N SER A 89 5.09 1.01 7.60
CA SER A 89 5.67 2.34 7.44
C SER A 89 4.61 3.44 7.44
N VAL A 90 3.53 3.30 6.65
CA VAL A 90 2.51 4.35 6.54
C VAL A 90 1.59 4.43 7.76
N LEU A 91 1.41 3.32 8.48
CA LEU A 91 0.64 3.29 9.74
C LEU A 91 1.51 3.59 10.97
N GLY A 92 2.82 3.78 10.80
CA GLY A 92 3.74 4.15 11.87
C GLY A 92 3.88 3.12 13.00
N ARG A 93 3.55 1.85 12.74
CA ARG A 93 3.60 0.77 13.73
C ARG A 93 3.84 -0.57 13.08
N LYS A 94 4.49 -1.48 13.81
CA LYS A 94 4.59 -2.87 13.39
C LYS A 94 3.20 -3.51 13.43
N LEU A 95 2.84 -4.22 12.37
CA LEU A 95 1.56 -4.92 12.27
C LEU A 95 1.71 -6.39 12.64
N ASN A 96 0.62 -6.96 13.16
CA ASN A 96 0.48 -8.41 13.25
C ASN A 96 -0.02 -8.94 11.90
N VAL A 97 0.50 -10.10 11.50
CA VAL A 97 0.02 -10.84 10.33
C VAL A 97 -0.80 -12.03 10.82
N VAL A 98 -2.06 -12.08 10.39
CA VAL A 98 -3.09 -13.06 10.79
C VAL A 98 -3.82 -13.58 9.54
N ARG A 99 -4.48 -14.74 9.65
CA ARG A 99 -5.33 -15.30 8.60
C ARG A 99 -6.78 -14.95 8.82
N HIS A 100 -7.59 -15.04 7.79
CA HIS A 100 -9.04 -15.06 7.94
C HIS A 100 -9.49 -16.22 8.84
N TYR A 101 -8.81 -17.37 8.76
CA TYR A 101 -8.98 -18.49 9.71
C TYR A 101 -8.84 -18.08 11.18
N ASP A 102 -7.93 -17.17 11.50
CA ASP A 102 -7.74 -16.71 12.88
C ASP A 102 -8.89 -15.77 13.33
N ALA A 103 -9.57 -15.12 12.38
CA ALA A 103 -10.69 -14.21 12.61
C ALA A 103 -12.06 -14.90 12.66
N SER A 104 -12.25 -16.03 11.97
CA SER A 104 -13.59 -16.67 11.85
C SER A 104 -13.59 -18.20 11.74
N ARG A 105 -12.42 -18.85 11.68
CA ARG A 105 -12.26 -20.29 11.33
C ARG A 105 -12.64 -20.65 9.89
N LYS A 106 -12.91 -19.66 9.04
CA LYS A 106 -13.02 -19.87 7.59
C LYS A 106 -11.74 -20.51 7.06
N GLN A 107 -11.88 -21.44 6.12
CA GLN A 107 -10.75 -22.12 5.47
C GLN A 107 -10.00 -21.20 4.49
N CYS A 108 -9.55 -20.03 4.97
CA CYS A 108 -8.88 -18.99 4.19
C CYS A 108 -7.71 -18.39 4.99
N PRO A 109 -6.54 -18.16 4.37
CA PRO A 109 -6.21 -18.55 3.00
C PRO A 109 -5.85 -20.04 2.95
N ALA A 110 -6.53 -20.83 2.11
CA ALA A 110 -6.05 -22.15 1.75
C ALA A 110 -4.80 -21.99 0.84
N PRO A 111 -3.78 -22.86 0.96
CA PRO A 111 -3.66 -24.01 1.87
C PRO A 111 -3.08 -23.65 3.25
N TYR A 112 -2.84 -22.36 3.54
CA TYR A 112 -2.20 -21.85 4.75
C TYR A 112 -3.07 -21.90 6.02
N VAL A 113 -4.18 -22.62 6.01
CA VAL A 113 -4.83 -23.06 7.26
C VAL A 113 -3.97 -24.10 7.98
N ASP A 114 -3.17 -24.85 7.22
CA ASP A 114 -2.09 -25.69 7.74
C ASP A 114 -1.08 -24.85 8.52
N SER A 115 -0.77 -25.28 9.75
CA SER A 115 0.06 -24.52 10.67
C SER A 115 1.51 -24.37 10.21
N THR A 116 2.04 -25.38 9.52
CA THR A 116 3.44 -25.38 9.06
C THR A 116 3.59 -24.45 7.87
N LYS A 117 2.69 -24.55 6.88
CA LYS A 117 2.64 -23.62 5.75
C LYS A 117 2.40 -22.19 6.22
N TRP A 118 1.50 -21.99 7.18
CA TRP A 118 1.24 -20.66 7.74
C TRP A 118 2.47 -20.04 8.39
N ALA A 119 3.18 -20.81 9.24
CA ALA A 119 4.38 -20.32 9.89
C ALA A 119 5.42 -19.85 8.86
N GLY A 120 5.62 -20.62 7.79
CA GLY A 120 6.50 -20.25 6.69
C GLY A 120 6.06 -18.97 5.97
N LEU A 121 4.80 -18.89 5.54
CA LEU A 121 4.27 -17.71 4.86
C LEU A 121 4.38 -16.45 5.73
N LYS A 122 3.92 -16.53 6.99
CA LYS A 122 3.97 -15.42 7.94
C LYS A 122 5.38 -14.92 8.18
N ALA A 123 6.34 -15.83 8.36
CA ALA A 123 7.75 -15.47 8.53
C ALA A 123 8.29 -14.75 7.28
N ARG A 124 7.95 -15.21 6.07
CA ARG A 124 8.37 -14.56 4.82
C ARG A 124 7.73 -13.19 4.62
N THR A 125 6.45 -13.03 4.91
CA THR A 125 5.75 -11.74 4.86
C THR A 125 6.36 -10.73 5.84
N MET A 126 6.67 -11.16 7.07
CA MET A 126 7.22 -10.28 8.11
C MET A 126 8.75 -10.07 8.01
N GLY A 127 9.46 -10.96 7.32
CA GLY A 127 10.92 -11.10 7.35
C GLY A 127 11.70 -10.24 6.36
N GLY A 128 11.05 -9.57 5.42
CA GLY A 128 11.65 -8.47 4.65
C GLY A 128 12.89 -8.77 3.79
N LYS A 129 13.30 -10.03 3.56
CA LYS A 129 14.33 -10.35 2.56
C LYS A 129 13.71 -10.33 1.16
N VAL A 130 13.68 -9.14 0.57
CA VAL A 130 13.24 -8.91 -0.81
C VAL A 130 14.41 -9.18 -1.75
N SER A 131 14.58 -10.43 -2.18
CA SER A 131 15.53 -10.82 -3.23
C SER A 131 14.82 -10.93 -4.58
N GLY A 132 14.27 -9.84 -5.08
CA GLY A 132 13.43 -9.88 -6.26
C GLY A 132 12.45 -8.73 -6.27
N LYS A 133 12.33 -8.08 -7.41
CA LYS A 133 11.61 -6.82 -7.63
C LYS A 133 10.13 -6.94 -7.20
N PRO A 134 9.61 -6.04 -6.34
CA PRO A 134 8.17 -5.95 -6.07
C PRO A 134 7.40 -5.64 -7.35
N ALA A 135 6.39 -6.46 -7.65
CA ALA A 135 5.44 -6.20 -8.71
C ALA A 135 4.59 -4.98 -8.34
N ALA A 136 4.38 -4.11 -9.34
CA ALA A 136 3.87 -2.78 -9.17
C ALA A 136 2.36 -2.81 -8.88
N SER A 137 1.91 -2.07 -7.86
CA SER A 137 0.51 -1.73 -7.77
C SER A 137 0.12 -0.71 -8.82
N LYS A 138 -0.93 -1.02 -9.58
CA LYS A 138 -1.52 -0.11 -10.56
C LYS A 138 -2.82 0.47 -9.99
N PRO A 139 -2.92 1.80 -9.78
CA PRO A 139 -4.21 2.49 -9.81
C PRO A 139 -4.49 2.88 -11.26
N THR A 140 -5.50 2.28 -11.89
CA THR A 140 -6.06 2.80 -13.16
C THR A 140 -7.42 3.41 -12.92
N THR A 141 -7.52 4.72 -13.18
CA THR A 141 -8.63 5.24 -13.99
C THR A 141 -8.50 4.70 -15.42
N ALA A 142 -9.61 4.30 -16.02
CA ALA A 142 -9.68 3.53 -17.26
C ALA A 142 -9.18 4.31 -18.51
N SER A 143 -8.36 3.67 -19.36
CA SER A 143 -8.17 3.98 -20.79
C SER A 143 -7.41 2.83 -21.53
N LYS A 144 -7.77 2.63 -22.82
CA LYS A 144 -7.44 1.54 -23.78
C LYS A 144 -5.95 1.52 -24.26
N PRO A 145 -5.37 0.42 -24.82
CA PRO A 145 -3.95 0.08 -24.65
C PRO A 145 -3.01 0.52 -25.78
N ALA A 146 -1.74 0.74 -25.41
CA ALA A 146 -0.58 0.68 -26.29
C ALA A 146 0.61 0.00 -25.56
N THR A 147 1.53 -0.54 -26.35
CA THR A 147 2.47 -1.65 -26.11
C THR A 147 3.54 -1.45 -25.01
N ALA A 148 3.94 -2.55 -24.37
CA ALA A 148 4.80 -2.60 -23.17
C ALA A 148 6.30 -2.42 -23.47
N LYS A 149 6.97 -1.57 -22.66
CA LYS A 149 8.43 -1.34 -22.62
C LYS A 149 9.02 -1.81 -21.27
N PRO A 150 10.31 -2.23 -21.18
CA PRO A 150 10.87 -2.93 -20.01
C PRO A 150 10.93 -2.13 -18.69
N ALA A 151 10.99 -2.88 -17.58
CA ALA A 151 10.94 -2.46 -16.18
C ALA A 151 12.01 -1.43 -15.72
N ALA A 152 11.59 -0.39 -14.98
CA ALA A 152 12.46 0.66 -14.43
C ALA A 152 13.10 0.30 -13.05
N LYS A 153 14.37 0.71 -12.85
CA LYS A 153 15.28 0.38 -11.73
C LYS A 153 15.31 1.42 -10.58
N GLY A 154 14.23 1.62 -9.83
CA GLY A 154 14.16 2.72 -8.85
C GLY A 154 13.09 2.58 -7.77
N ASP A 155 13.13 3.46 -6.76
CA ASP A 155 12.27 3.52 -5.59
C ASP A 155 10.86 4.04 -5.90
N ALA A 156 9.85 3.43 -5.29
CA ALA A 156 8.43 3.74 -5.55
C ALA A 156 7.97 5.08 -4.91
N TRP A 157 8.50 5.43 -3.74
CA TRP A 157 8.22 6.72 -3.12
C TRP A 157 8.84 7.86 -3.95
N VAL A 158 10.06 7.66 -4.45
CA VAL A 158 10.71 8.62 -5.36
C VAL A 158 9.92 8.81 -6.64
N ARG A 159 9.36 7.74 -7.24
CA ARG A 159 8.46 7.90 -8.39
C ARG A 159 7.20 8.70 -8.06
N SER A 160 6.63 8.50 -6.87
CA SER A 160 5.45 9.26 -6.43
C SER A 160 5.79 10.73 -6.28
N LEU A 161 6.96 11.06 -5.72
CA LEU A 161 7.50 12.40 -5.65
C LEU A 161 7.69 13.01 -7.06
N GLN A 162 8.42 12.33 -7.94
CA GLN A 162 8.68 12.79 -9.32
C GLN A 162 7.38 13.00 -10.10
N THR A 163 6.43 12.07 -9.98
CA THR A 163 5.11 12.14 -10.63
C THR A 163 4.32 13.33 -10.12
N GLU A 164 4.27 13.53 -8.81
CA GLU A 164 3.52 14.63 -8.21
C GLU A 164 4.16 15.99 -8.53
N CYS A 165 5.49 16.04 -8.59
CA CYS A 165 6.22 17.21 -9.08
C CYS A 165 5.85 17.57 -10.52
N ASN A 166 5.76 16.58 -11.40
CA ASN A 166 5.36 16.80 -12.78
C ASN A 166 3.87 17.20 -12.90
N LYS A 167 3.00 16.51 -12.17
CA LYS A 167 1.55 16.71 -12.19
C LYS A 167 1.15 18.11 -11.73
N GLN A 168 1.83 18.65 -10.73
CA GLN A 168 1.60 20.01 -10.23
C GLN A 168 2.37 21.08 -11.00
N GLY A 169 3.09 20.70 -12.07
CA GLY A 169 3.81 21.64 -12.94
C GLY A 169 5.10 22.18 -12.34
N TYR A 170 5.63 21.62 -11.26
CA TYR A 170 6.90 22.05 -10.68
C TYR A 170 8.11 21.63 -11.52
N SER A 171 7.98 20.54 -12.28
CA SER A 171 9.02 20.07 -13.19
C SER A 171 8.44 19.21 -14.32
N LYS A 172 9.33 18.75 -15.21
CA LYS A 172 9.06 17.76 -16.27
C LYS A 172 10.15 16.68 -16.25
N GLN A 173 10.49 16.24 -15.05
CA GLN A 173 11.58 15.30 -14.81
C GLN A 173 11.19 13.86 -15.16
N THR A 174 12.19 13.02 -15.43
CA THR A 174 11.97 11.59 -15.66
C THR A 174 11.45 10.93 -14.39
N VAL A 175 10.37 10.16 -14.52
CA VAL A 175 9.82 9.34 -13.43
C VAL A 175 10.53 7.97 -13.42
N ASP A 176 11.80 7.96 -13.03
CA ASP A 176 12.63 6.75 -13.00
C ASP A 176 12.67 6.07 -11.62
N GLY A 177 12.30 6.79 -10.56
CA GLY A 177 12.39 6.36 -9.17
C GLY A 177 13.79 6.50 -8.58
N ILE A 178 14.69 7.23 -9.24
CA ILE A 178 16.06 7.40 -8.77
C ILE A 178 16.15 8.72 -7.99
N ALA A 179 16.49 8.62 -6.71
CA ALA A 179 16.80 9.81 -5.91
C ALA A 179 18.12 10.43 -6.39
N GLY A 180 18.22 11.76 -6.36
CA GLY A 180 19.44 12.45 -6.78
C GLY A 180 19.19 13.91 -7.10
N THR A 181 20.20 14.56 -7.67
CA THR A 181 20.19 16.00 -7.97
C THR A 181 19.06 16.42 -8.91
N LYS A 182 18.74 15.60 -9.92
CA LYS A 182 17.61 15.86 -10.84
C LYS A 182 16.27 15.81 -10.12
N THR A 183 16.09 14.80 -9.26
CA THR A 183 14.88 14.63 -8.45
C THR A 183 14.69 15.78 -7.49
N LEU A 184 15.76 16.16 -6.79
CA LEU A 184 15.75 17.28 -5.86
C LEU A 184 15.45 18.61 -6.57
N ALA A 185 16.09 18.88 -7.72
CA ALA A 185 15.88 20.10 -8.49
C ALA A 185 14.44 20.23 -9.04
N GLY A 186 13.76 19.10 -9.27
CA GLY A 186 12.37 19.11 -9.71
C GLY A 186 11.34 19.24 -8.59
N CYS A 187 11.76 19.22 -7.32
CA CYS A 187 10.87 19.39 -6.17
C CYS A 187 10.72 20.86 -5.79
N PRO A 188 9.50 21.33 -5.48
CA PRO A 188 9.30 22.68 -4.98
C PRO A 188 9.76 22.82 -3.53
N THR A 189 10.10 24.04 -3.13
CA THR A 189 10.20 24.39 -1.72
C THR A 189 8.80 24.51 -1.11
N LEU A 190 8.46 23.61 -0.21
CA LEU A 190 7.20 23.65 0.52
C LEU A 190 7.28 24.61 1.72
N ARG A 191 6.19 25.34 1.96
CA ARG A 191 6.06 26.32 3.05
C ARG A 191 4.68 26.24 3.68
N LYS A 192 4.50 26.86 4.86
CA LYS A 192 3.18 26.99 5.48
C LYS A 192 2.18 27.57 4.47
N GLY A 193 1.05 26.91 4.30
CA GLY A 193 0.05 27.23 3.28
C GLY A 193 0.17 26.43 1.97
N SER A 194 1.27 25.71 1.74
CA SER A 194 1.36 24.72 0.64
C SER A 194 0.26 23.66 0.78
N LYS A 195 -0.30 23.23 -0.35
CA LYS A 195 -1.41 22.26 -0.41
C LYS A 195 -1.14 21.18 -1.45
N GLY A 196 -1.98 20.16 -1.47
CA GLY A 196 -2.01 19.12 -2.50
C GLY A 196 -1.07 17.95 -2.25
N GLY A 197 -0.97 17.07 -3.24
CA GLY A 197 -0.29 15.77 -3.10
C GLY A 197 1.19 15.88 -2.72
N ILE A 198 1.91 16.88 -3.22
CA ILE A 198 3.32 17.10 -2.86
C ILE A 198 3.49 17.37 -1.36
N THR A 199 2.55 18.10 -0.77
CA THR A 199 2.51 18.39 0.67
C THR A 199 2.17 17.12 1.45
N LYS A 200 1.22 16.31 0.96
CA LYS A 200 0.86 15.02 1.55
C LYS A 200 2.05 14.06 1.56
N LEU A 201 2.81 13.97 0.47
CA LEU A 201 4.02 13.14 0.36
C LEU A 201 5.11 13.56 1.36
N MET A 202 5.34 14.87 1.53
CA MET A 202 6.27 15.37 2.55
C MET A 202 5.78 15.03 3.96
N GLN A 203 4.50 15.24 4.27
CA GLN A 203 3.93 14.92 5.58
C GLN A 203 4.04 13.42 5.90
N GLN A 204 3.74 12.54 4.93
CA GLN A 204 3.94 11.10 5.07
C GLN A 204 5.40 10.77 5.41
N ARG A 205 6.36 11.44 4.76
CA ARG A 205 7.79 11.21 5.02
C ARG A 205 8.21 11.70 6.40
N LEU A 206 7.72 12.85 6.85
CA LEU A 206 7.96 13.38 8.20
C LEU A 206 7.41 12.42 9.27
N ILE A 207 6.17 11.94 9.09
CA ILE A 207 5.53 11.00 10.01
C ILE A 207 6.32 9.69 10.07
N ALA A 208 6.77 9.17 8.93
CA ALA A 208 7.59 7.95 8.87
C ALA A 208 8.94 8.09 9.60
N LEU A 209 9.47 9.31 9.69
CA LEU A 209 10.70 9.63 10.42
C LEU A 209 10.44 9.94 11.92
N GLY A 210 9.20 9.79 12.40
CA GLY A 210 8.82 10.04 13.80
C GLY A 210 8.37 11.48 14.09
N TYR A 211 8.25 12.34 13.08
CA TYR A 211 7.81 13.72 13.24
C TYR A 211 6.30 13.84 12.97
N SER A 212 5.51 13.87 14.04
CA SER A 212 4.05 14.06 13.94
C SER A 212 3.69 15.39 13.25
N CYS A 213 2.88 15.31 12.18
CA CYS A 213 2.32 16.47 11.48
C CYS A 213 1.05 17.05 12.14
N GLY A 214 0.79 16.71 13.41
CA GLY A 214 -0.41 17.14 14.15
C GLY A 214 -1.57 16.14 14.00
N LYS A 215 -2.75 16.53 14.51
CA LYS A 215 -3.95 15.68 14.60
C LYS A 215 -4.35 15.01 13.29
N TYR A 216 -4.24 15.72 12.17
CA TYR A 216 -4.72 15.27 10.87
C TYR A 216 -3.67 14.49 10.06
N GLY A 217 -2.45 14.33 10.58
CA GLY A 217 -1.40 13.56 9.93
C GLY A 217 -1.02 14.13 8.56
N ALA A 218 -1.05 13.28 7.53
CA ALA A 218 -0.76 13.66 6.15
C ALA A 218 -2.05 14.04 5.41
N ASP A 219 -2.55 15.24 5.69
CA ASP A 219 -3.79 15.79 5.14
C ASP A 219 -3.60 16.57 3.83
N GLY A 220 -2.36 16.68 3.34
CA GLY A 220 -2.02 17.47 2.17
C GLY A 220 -2.09 18.98 2.37
N SER A 221 -2.19 19.47 3.61
CA SER A 221 -2.22 20.89 3.96
C SER A 221 -1.09 21.25 4.91
N PHE A 222 -0.19 22.13 4.48
CA PHE A 222 0.93 22.57 5.30
C PHE A 222 0.46 23.57 6.36
N GLY A 223 -0.14 23.04 7.43
CA GLY A 223 -0.62 23.77 8.59
C GLY A 223 0.41 23.93 9.71
N SER A 224 -0.05 24.30 10.90
CA SER A 224 0.79 24.46 12.09
C SER A 224 1.46 23.16 12.55
N GLY A 225 0.74 22.03 12.47
CA GLY A 225 1.29 20.72 12.83
C GLY A 225 2.44 20.30 11.92
N THR A 226 2.26 20.46 10.59
CA THR A 226 3.33 20.22 9.61
C THR A 226 4.51 21.17 9.80
N LEU A 227 4.27 22.45 10.11
CA LEU A 227 5.35 23.39 10.41
C LEU A 227 6.17 22.95 11.62
N ALA A 228 5.52 22.48 12.68
CA ALA A 228 6.21 21.96 13.86
C ALA A 228 7.04 20.72 13.53
N ALA A 229 6.52 19.80 12.70
CA ALA A 229 7.24 18.61 12.23
C ALA A 229 8.49 18.98 11.42
N VAL A 230 8.36 19.86 10.44
CA VAL A 230 9.48 20.33 9.60
C VAL A 230 10.55 20.99 10.45
N LYS A 231 10.17 21.87 11.38
CA LYS A 231 11.13 22.54 12.29
C LYS A 231 11.89 21.56 13.18
N LYS A 232 11.30 20.42 13.54
CA LYS A 232 11.98 19.37 14.31
C LYS A 232 12.90 18.52 13.45
N PHE A 233 12.51 18.26 12.20
CA PHE A 233 13.32 17.49 11.26
C PHE A 233 14.57 18.24 10.77
N GLN A 234 14.52 19.57 10.69
CA GLN A 234 15.62 20.41 10.21
C GLN A 234 16.66 20.77 11.29
N LYS A 235 16.50 20.27 12.51
CA LYS A 235 17.47 20.45 13.60
C LYS A 235 18.43 19.27 13.62
#